data_AF-A0A6C0KEF5-F1
#
_entry.id   AF-A0A6C0KEF5-F1
#
_cell.length_a   1.000
_cell.length_b   1.000
_cell.length_c   1.000
_cell.angle_alpha   90.00
_cell.angle_beta   90.00
_cell.angle_gamma   90.00
#
_symmetry.space_group_name_H-M   'P 1'
#
loop_
_entity.id
_entity.type
_entity.pdbx_description
1 polymer ?
#
loop_
_entity_poly.entity_id
_entity_poly.type
_entity_poly.pdbx_seq_one_letter_code
_entity_poly.pdbx_strand_id
1 'polypeptide(L)'
;MKILSIFSRGCMNFLGLIIGLALSHWVIFNVYNYFCNDFSLFGIFKNFFMMGSPVCQFFNTIQYEISRQYVNIWLAAGAAVIAWTVAKIKS
;
A
#
# COMPACT_ATOMS: atom_id res chain seq x y z
N MET A 1 -12.72 2.45 -31.67
CA MET A 1 -13.57 2.44 -30.45
C MET A 1 -13.15 1.38 -29.41
N LYS A 2 -12.88 0.12 -29.79
CA LYS A 2 -12.46 -0.95 -28.85
C LYS A 2 -11.20 -0.64 -28.02
N ILE A 3 -10.16 -0.05 -28.62
CA ILE A 3 -8.90 0.30 -27.92
C ILE A 3 -9.14 1.30 -26.78
N LEU A 4 -9.97 2.32 -26.99
CA LEU A 4 -10.28 3.32 -25.96
C LEU A 4 -11.00 2.69 -24.75
N SER A 5 -11.90 1.73 -25.00
CA SER A 5 -12.62 0.99 -23.95
C SER A 5 -11.73 0.04 -23.16
N ILE A 6 -10.70 -0.54 -23.79
CA ILE A 6 -9.71 -1.40 -23.13
C ILE A 6 -8.82 -0.54 -22.22
N PHE A 7 -8.36 0.61 -22.72
CA PHE A 7 -7.54 1.54 -21.93
C PHE A 7 -8.31 2.08 -20.72
N SER A 8 -9.54 2.56 -20.91
CA SER A 8 -10.40 3.02 -19.83
C SER A 8 -10.61 1.96 -18.75
N ARG A 9 -10.85 0.70 -19.15
CA ARG A 9 -10.98 -0.42 -18.21
C ARG A 9 -9.69 -0.69 -17.43
N GLY A 10 -8.53 -0.63 -18.09
CA GLY A 10 -7.23 -0.77 -17.45
C GLY A 10 -6.98 0.31 -16.38
N CYS A 11 -7.24 1.58 -16.71
CA CYS A 11 -7.11 2.69 -15.76
C CYS A 11 -8.05 2.56 -14.57
N MET A 12 -9.31 2.18 -14.79
CA MET A 12 -10.27 1.95 -13.70
C MET A 12 -9.82 0.82 -12.77
N ASN A 13 -9.30 -0.28 -13.31
CA ASN A 13 -8.78 -1.38 -12.51
C ASN A 13 -7.56 -0.96 -11.69
N PHE A 14 -6.64 -0.19 -12.28
CA PHE A 14 -5.46 0.34 -11.58
C PHE A 14 -5.86 1.28 -10.44
N LEU A 15 -6.74 2.24 -10.70
CA LEU A 15 -7.23 3.17 -9.68
C LEU A 15 -7.98 2.45 -8.56
N GLY A 16 -8.85 1.50 -8.90
CA GLY A 16 -9.58 0.68 -7.93
C GLY A 16 -8.63 -0.12 -7.03
N LEU A 17 -7.56 -0.67 -7.60
CA LEU A 17 -6.55 -1.42 -6.85
C LEU A 17 -5.74 -0.53 -5.90
N ILE A 18 -5.30 0.65 -6.36
CA ILE A 18 -4.57 1.61 -5.53
C ILE A 18 -5.43 2.12 -4.37
N ILE A 19 -6.68 2.51 -4.65
CA ILE A 19 -7.61 2.98 -3.63
C ILE A 19 -7.95 1.83 -2.66
N GLY A 20 -8.18 0.62 -3.16
CA GLY A 20 -8.44 -0.56 -2.34
C GLY A 20 -7.29 -0.88 -1.39
N LEU A 21 -6.05 -0.83 -1.86
CA LEU A 21 -4.86 -1.02 -1.02
C LEU A 21 -4.73 0.09 0.03
N ALA A 22 -4.93 1.35 -0.35
CA ALA A 22 -4.86 2.49 0.56
C ALA A 22 -5.93 2.41 1.68
N LEU A 23 -7.17 2.06 1.32
CA LEU A 23 -8.25 1.87 2.28
C LEU A 23 -7.98 0.67 3.20
N SER A 24 -7.50 -0.44 2.65
CA SER A 24 -7.14 -1.62 3.44
C SER A 24 -6.03 -1.29 4.44
N HIS A 25 -5.00 -0.57 4.00
CA HIS A 25 -3.93 -0.09 4.87
C HIS A 25 -4.46 0.82 5.97
N TRP A 26 -5.34 1.77 5.64
CA TRP A 26 -5.94 2.69 6.61
C TRP A 26 -6.78 1.95 7.67
N VAL A 27 -7.61 0.98 7.26
CA VAL A 27 -8.40 0.18 8.20
C VAL A 27 -7.49 -0.57 9.18
N ILE A 28 -6.48 -1.26 8.65
CA ILE A 28 -5.56 -2.06 9.49
C ILE A 28 -4.72 -1.16 10.42
N PHE A 29 -4.32 0.02 9.95
CA PHE A 29 -3.62 1.00 10.77
C PHE A 29 -4.46 1.47 11.97
N ASN A 30 -5.76 1.72 11.76
CA ASN A 30 -6.65 2.11 12.85
C ASN A 30 -6.88 0.96 13.84
N VAL A 31 -7.05 -0.28 13.34
CA VAL A 31 -7.14 -1.46 14.20
C VAL A 31 -5.88 -1.61 15.05
N TYR A 32 -4.69 -1.48 14.44
CA TYR A 32 -3.42 -1.51 15.16
C TYR A 32 -3.36 -0.41 16.23
N ASN A 33 -3.70 0.84 15.90
CA ASN A 33 -3.65 1.92 16.89
C ASN A 33 -4.63 1.72 18.04
N TYR A 34 -5.81 1.16 17.78
CA TYR A 34 -6.80 0.93 18.82
C TYR A 34 -6.37 -0.17 19.81
N PHE A 35 -5.77 -1.26 19.31
CA PHE A 35 -5.42 -2.41 20.15
C PHE A 35 -3.98 -2.42 20.64
N CYS A 36 -3.04 -1.82 19.92
CA CYS A 36 -1.60 -2.00 20.11
C CYS A 36 -0.85 -0.73 20.45
N ASN A 37 -1.44 0.45 20.27
CA ASN A 37 -0.77 1.72 20.50
C ASN A 37 -1.47 2.51 21.60
N ASP A 38 -0.76 2.76 22.70
CA ASP A 38 -1.19 3.65 23.76
C ASP A 38 -0.53 5.02 23.54
N PHE A 39 -1.33 6.06 23.29
CA PHE A 39 -0.84 7.43 23.05
C PHE A 39 -0.56 8.20 24.35
N SER A 40 -0.62 7.55 25.52
CA SER A 40 -0.26 8.16 26.81
C SER A 40 1.26 8.36 26.95
N LEU A 41 1.67 9.23 27.90
CA LEU A 41 3.08 9.51 28.21
C LEU A 41 3.88 8.25 28.62
N PHE A 42 3.26 7.30 29.31
CA PHE A 42 3.85 5.98 29.61
C PHE A 42 3.64 4.94 28.49
N GLY A 43 2.86 5.29 27.47
CA GLY A 43 2.60 4.48 26.29
C GLY A 43 3.86 4.08 25.55
N ILE A 44 4.92 4.90 25.57
CA ILE A 44 6.21 4.58 24.91
C ILE A 44 6.78 3.23 25.41
N PHE A 45 6.76 2.99 26.72
CA PHE A 45 7.25 1.72 27.28
C PHE A 45 6.27 0.58 27.03
N LYS A 46 4.97 0.84 27.15
CA LYS A 46 3.92 -0.16 26.91
C LYS A 46 3.89 -0.62 25.45
N ASN A 47 4.09 0.29 24.51
CA ASN A 47 4.13 0.04 23.08
C ASN A 47 5.34 -0.81 22.71
N PHE A 48 6.48 -0.62 23.37
CA PHE A 48 7.65 -1.49 23.20
C PHE A 48 7.34 -2.95 23.55
N PHE A 49 6.65 -3.20 24.68
CA PHE A 49 6.22 -4.55 25.05
C PHE A 49 5.11 -5.08 24.14
N MET A 50 4.17 -4.23 23.72
CA MET A 50 3.07 -4.60 22.82
C MET A 50 3.58 -4.96 21.42
N MET A 51 4.68 -4.37 20.96
CA MET A 51 5.34 -4.75 19.70
C MET A 51 5.81 -6.21 19.71
N GLY A 52 6.17 -6.74 20.90
CA GLY A 52 6.49 -8.15 21.08
C GLY A 52 5.27 -9.08 21.11
N SER A 53 4.04 -8.54 21.18
CA SER A 53 2.83 -9.35 21.15
C SER A 53 2.61 -9.94 19.75
N PRO A 54 2.32 -11.25 19.63
CA PRO A 54 2.09 -11.89 18.34
C PRO A 54 0.94 -11.25 17.57
N VAL A 55 -0.06 -10.70 18.26
CA VAL A 55 -1.22 -10.03 17.65
C VAL A 55 -0.81 -8.70 17.01
N CYS A 56 -0.04 -7.88 17.71
CA CYS A 56 0.41 -6.58 17.20
C CYS A 56 1.44 -6.76 16.10
N GLN A 57 2.33 -7.75 16.23
CA GLN A 57 3.29 -8.09 15.18
C GLN A 57 2.61 -8.64 13.92
N PHE A 58 1.50 -9.36 14.05
CA PHE A 58 0.69 -9.79 12.91
C PHE A 58 0.14 -8.60 12.12
N PHE A 59 -0.51 -7.65 12.80
CA PHE A 59 -1.01 -6.43 12.14
C PHE A 59 0.11 -5.60 11.52
N ASN A 60 1.24 -5.46 12.21
CA ASN A 60 2.41 -4.76 11.69
C ASN A 60 2.97 -5.43 10.42
N THR A 61 3.02 -6.77 10.40
CA THR A 61 3.46 -7.54 9.23
C THR A 61 2.51 -7.36 8.05
N ILE A 62 1.20 -7.37 8.29
CA ILE A 62 0.22 -7.10 7.24
C ILE A 62 0.40 -5.68 6.66
N GLN A 63 0.57 -4.67 7.51
CA GLN A 63 0.81 -3.30 7.05
C GLN A 63 2.08 -3.20 6.20
N TYR A 64 3.16 -3.88 6.63
CA TYR A 64 4.40 -3.96 5.89
C TYR A 64 4.21 -4.57 4.50
N GLU A 65 3.53 -5.71 4.39
CA GLU A 65 3.30 -6.37 3.09
C GLU A 65 2.40 -5.53 2.18
N ILE A 66 1.34 -4.90 2.71
CA ILE A 66 0.49 -3.99 1.92
C ILE A 66 1.31 -2.81 1.37
N SER A 67 2.13 -2.20 2.22
CA SER A 67 3.02 -1.09 1.83
C SER A 67 4.02 -1.54 0.77
N ARG A 68 4.57 -2.75 0.90
CA ARG A 68 5.49 -3.33 -0.07
C ARG A 68 4.82 -3.53 -1.42
N GLN A 69 3.59 -4.07 -1.45
CA GLN A 69 2.83 -4.21 -2.70
C GLN A 69 2.54 -2.85 -3.34
N TYR A 70 2.15 -1.86 -2.53
CA TYR A 70 1.90 -0.50 -3.00
C TYR A 70 3.14 0.10 -3.71
N VAL A 71 4.33 -0.01 -3.08
CA VAL A 71 5.59 0.44 -3.67
C VAL A 71 5.90 -0.31 -4.97
N ASN A 72 5.75 -1.64 -4.98
CA ASN A 72 6.01 -2.45 -6.19
C ASN A 72 5.13 -2.03 -7.38
N ILE A 73 3.85 -1.71 -7.13
CA ILE A 73 2.92 -1.27 -8.18
C ILE A 73 3.38 0.06 -8.78
N TRP A 74 3.77 1.02 -7.95
CA TRP A 74 4.26 2.31 -8.43
C TRP A 74 5.60 2.20 -9.15
N LEU A 75 6.50 1.34 -8.68
CA LEU A 75 7.75 1.06 -9.38
C LEU A 75 7.49 0.45 -10.76
N ALA A 76 6.58 -0.53 -10.86
CA ALA A 76 6.22 -1.14 -12.13
C ALA A 76 5.57 -0.12 -13.09
N ALA A 77 4.67 0.72 -12.59
CA ALA A 77 4.05 1.78 -13.38
C ALA A 77 5.09 2.81 -13.90
N GLY A 78 6.00 3.26 -13.03
CA GLY A 78 7.08 4.16 -13.41
C GLY A 78 8.01 3.55 -14.46
N ALA A 79 8.42 2.30 -14.26
CA ALA A 79 9.25 1.56 -15.21
C ALA A 79 8.59 1.43 -16.59
N ALA A 80 7.28 1.14 -16.62
CA ALA A 80 6.52 1.04 -17.87
C ALA A 80 6.46 2.37 -18.63
N VAL A 81 6.26 3.49 -17.92
CA VAL A 81 6.24 4.84 -18.51
C VAL A 81 7.62 5.20 -19.08
N ILE A 82 8.70 4.93 -18.34
CA ILE A 82 10.06 5.18 -18.81
C ILE A 82 10.36 4.35 -20.05
N ALA A 83 10.05 3.04 -20.02
CA ALA A 83 10.26 2.14 -21.15
C ALA A 83 9.51 2.60 -22.41
N TRP A 84 8.25 3.01 -22.26
CA TRP A 84 7.45 3.55 -23.37
C TRP A 84 8.05 4.84 -23.94
N THR A 85 8.52 5.74 -23.06
CA THR A 85 9.12 7.02 -23.46
C THR A 85 10.42 6.80 -24.23
N VAL A 86 11.30 5.92 -23.73
CA VAL A 86 12.56 5.57 -24.40
C VAL A 86 12.30 4.92 -25.75
N ALA A 87 11.32 4.01 -25.85
CA ALA A 87 10.93 3.39 -27.11
C ALA A 87 10.41 4.41 -28.13
N LYS A 88 9.74 5.47 -27.68
CA LYS A 88 9.27 6.56 -28.55
C LYS A 88 10.35 7.53 -29.00
N ILE A 89 11.39 7.77 -28.19
CA ILE A 89 12.52 8.63 -28.56
C ILE A 89 13.44 7.94 -29.56
N LYS A 90 13.59 6.61 -29.46
CA LYS A 90 14.48 5.82 -30.31
C LYS A 90 13.88 5.41 -31.66
N SER A 91 12.57 5.67 -31.86
CA SER A 91 11.82 5.38 -33.09
C SER A 91 11.56 6.64 -33.89
#